data_AF-A0A6I5CAZ4-F1
#
_entry.id   AF-A0A6I5CAZ4-F1
#
_cell.length_a   1.000
_cell.length_b   1.000
_cell.length_c   1.000
_cell.angle_alpha   90.00
_cell.angle_beta   90.00
_cell.angle_gamma   90.00
#
_symmetry.space_group_name_H-M   'P 1'
#
loop_
_entity.id
_entity.type
_entity.pdbx_description
1 polymer ?
#
loop_
_entity_poly.entity_id
_entity_poly.type
_entity_poly.pdbx_seq_one_letter_code
_entity_poly.pdbx_strand_id
1 'polypeptide(L)'
;AAEFTVVPAEQAVRLPDEVGFDVGASLGVPALTAHRALTVAEDGPRRLRPGALGGRVVLAAGGAGAVGHAVIQLARWAGATVISTVSSPEKARLATAAGAHHVINYREGDPAAEIRKITPDGVDIVAEVALGANLALDLAVLRTRGTIATYANDGGKPVELNVPQNMVLNTRFQFLVLYTAGPEARTAAVQDVAAAVRDGALPVGEEHGLPLTRFPLDRTTDAHRAVESRAVGKVLVDVTS
;
A
#
# COMPACT_ATOMS: atom_id res chain seq x y z
N ALA A 1 -18.40 19.41 3.96
CA ALA A 1 -19.21 18.28 3.48
C ALA A 1 -20.05 18.79 2.31
N ALA A 2 -20.15 18.03 1.22
CA ALA A 2 -20.88 18.43 0.01
C ALA A 2 -21.45 17.19 -0.70
N GLU A 3 -22.61 17.33 -1.34
CA GLU A 3 -23.25 16.27 -2.14
C GLU A 3 -22.73 16.24 -3.59
N PHE A 4 -22.33 17.41 -4.10
CA PHE A 4 -21.78 17.58 -5.44
C PHE A 4 -20.43 18.30 -5.37
N THR A 5 -19.55 17.99 -6.31
CA THR A 5 -18.26 18.67 -6.47
C THR A 5 -17.93 18.86 -7.94
N VAL A 6 -17.15 19.90 -8.25
CA VAL A 6 -16.66 20.19 -9.60
C VAL A 6 -15.18 19.82 -9.65
N VAL A 7 -14.82 18.99 -10.64
CA VAL A 7 -13.43 18.60 -10.88
C VAL A 7 -13.08 18.80 -12.36
N PRO A 8 -11.79 19.03 -12.69
CA PRO A 8 -11.33 18.93 -14.07
C PRO A 8 -11.66 17.55 -14.67
N ALA A 9 -12.08 17.52 -15.93
CA ALA A 9 -12.55 16.29 -16.58
C ALA A 9 -11.48 15.18 -16.57
N GLU A 10 -10.21 15.55 -16.66
CA GLU A 10 -9.06 14.64 -16.58
C GLU A 10 -8.87 13.97 -15.21
N GLN A 11 -9.52 14.47 -14.15
CA GLN A 11 -9.52 13.85 -12.82
C GLN A 11 -10.73 12.93 -12.61
N ALA A 12 -11.72 12.96 -13.52
CA ALA A 12 -12.85 12.05 -13.49
C ALA A 12 -12.47 10.73 -14.17
N VAL A 13 -12.25 9.69 -13.35
CA VAL A 13 -11.94 8.34 -13.83
C VAL A 13 -13.20 7.50 -13.85
N ARG A 14 -13.47 6.81 -14.96
CA ARG A 14 -14.63 5.91 -15.08
C ARG A 14 -14.49 4.71 -14.13
N LEU A 15 -15.47 4.55 -13.24
CA LEU A 15 -15.68 3.31 -12.50
C LEU A 15 -16.49 2.34 -13.38
N PRO A 16 -16.09 1.06 -13.53
CA PRO A 16 -16.90 0.07 -14.23
C PRO A 16 -18.27 -0.11 -13.57
N ASP A 17 -19.30 -0.38 -14.36
CA ASP A 17 -20.70 -0.42 -13.89
C ASP A 17 -20.94 -1.56 -12.89
N GLU A 18 -20.13 -2.62 -12.97
CA GLU A 18 -20.17 -3.78 -12.07
C GLU A 18 -19.47 -3.54 -10.73
N VAL A 19 -18.76 -2.42 -10.58
CA VAL A 19 -17.96 -2.11 -9.40
C VAL A 19 -18.72 -1.14 -8.49
N GLY A 20 -19.03 -1.58 -7.27
CA GLY A 20 -19.74 -0.77 -6.29
C GLY A 20 -18.96 0.47 -5.82
N PHE A 21 -19.70 1.48 -5.36
CA PHE A 21 -19.12 2.75 -4.89
C PHE A 21 -18.14 2.58 -3.71
N ASP A 22 -18.28 1.55 -2.89
CA ASP A 22 -17.36 1.27 -1.79
C ASP A 22 -15.94 1.01 -2.29
N VAL A 23 -15.79 0.26 -3.38
CA VAL A 23 -14.50 0.08 -4.06
C VAL A 23 -14.04 1.42 -4.59
N GLY A 24 -14.87 2.10 -5.39
CA GLY A 24 -14.54 3.39 -6.00
C GLY A 24 -14.02 4.44 -4.99
N ALA A 25 -14.69 4.59 -3.85
CA ALA A 25 -14.32 5.50 -2.76
C ALA A 25 -13.05 5.05 -1.99
N SER A 26 -12.66 3.79 -2.13
CA SER A 26 -11.48 3.21 -1.48
C SER A 26 -10.21 3.31 -2.33
N LEU A 27 -10.33 3.43 -3.66
CA LEU A 27 -9.20 3.46 -4.59
C LEU A 27 -8.33 4.70 -4.42
N GLY A 28 -8.79 5.86 -4.90
CA GLY A 28 -8.14 7.18 -4.85
C GLY A 28 -6.64 7.22 -4.53
N VAL A 29 -6.27 7.98 -3.50
CA VAL A 29 -4.88 8.11 -3.05
C VAL A 29 -4.26 6.76 -2.64
N PRO A 30 -4.93 5.86 -1.89
CA PRO A 30 -4.33 4.59 -1.47
C PRO A 30 -3.84 3.71 -2.63
N ALA A 31 -4.70 3.42 -3.61
CA ALA A 31 -4.38 2.54 -4.74
C ALA A 31 -3.32 3.15 -5.67
N LEU A 32 -3.39 4.46 -5.93
CA LEU A 32 -2.40 5.14 -6.75
C LEU A 32 -1.03 5.24 -6.07
N THR A 33 -1.00 5.38 -4.74
CA THR A 33 0.25 5.35 -3.95
C THR A 33 0.85 3.95 -3.94
N ALA A 34 0.01 2.92 -3.75
CA ALA A 34 0.42 1.52 -3.83
C ALA A 34 1.03 1.17 -5.19
N HIS A 35 0.35 1.53 -6.28
CA HIS A 35 0.88 1.37 -7.65
C HIS A 35 2.24 2.06 -7.79
N ARG A 36 2.36 3.31 -7.33
CA ARG A 36 3.62 4.04 -7.44
C ARG A 36 4.73 3.36 -6.64
N ALA A 37 4.45 2.86 -5.44
CA ALA A 37 5.43 2.13 -4.63
C ALA A 37 5.96 0.87 -5.33
N LEU A 38 5.10 0.18 -6.10
CA LEU A 38 5.47 -1.03 -6.83
C LEU A 38 6.18 -0.76 -8.17
N THR A 39 6.17 0.48 -8.66
CA THR A 39 6.68 0.84 -10.01
C THR A 39 7.90 1.76 -10.01
N VAL A 40 8.49 2.01 -8.84
CA VAL A 40 9.66 2.90 -8.65
C VAL A 40 10.98 2.16 -8.44
N ALA A 41 10.93 0.83 -8.36
CA ALA A 41 12.13 0.03 -8.22
C ALA A 41 12.99 0.08 -9.48
N GLU A 42 14.31 0.16 -9.32
CA GLU A 42 15.27 0.28 -10.43
C GLU A 42 15.13 -0.87 -11.43
N ASP A 43 15.15 -2.10 -10.91
CA ASP A 43 14.96 -3.31 -11.70
C ASP A 43 13.47 -3.66 -11.86
N GLY A 44 12.55 -2.81 -11.41
CA GLY A 44 11.11 -3.07 -11.39
C GLY A 44 10.39 -2.70 -12.69
N PRO A 45 9.13 -3.14 -12.85
CA PRO A 45 8.31 -2.71 -13.96
C PRO A 45 7.88 -1.24 -13.77
N ARG A 46 7.77 -0.48 -14.85
CA ARG A 46 7.17 0.87 -14.80
C ARG A 46 5.64 0.87 -14.88
N ARG A 47 5.05 -0.28 -15.18
CA ARG A 47 3.62 -0.51 -15.40
C ARG A 47 3.21 -1.82 -14.73
N LEU A 48 2.06 -1.84 -14.07
CA LEU A 48 1.51 -3.06 -13.50
C LEU A 48 0.51 -3.70 -14.46
N ARG A 49 0.58 -5.02 -14.53
CA ARG A 49 -0.32 -5.93 -15.23
C ARG A 49 -0.17 -7.31 -14.59
N PRO A 50 -1.06 -8.29 -14.87
CA PRO A 50 -0.87 -9.64 -14.36
C PRO A 50 0.54 -10.18 -14.68
N GLY A 51 1.24 -10.66 -13.66
CA GLY A 51 2.61 -11.20 -13.76
C GLY A 51 3.75 -10.17 -13.91
N ALA A 52 3.49 -8.86 -13.89
CA ALA A 52 4.53 -7.82 -14.04
C ALA A 52 5.63 -7.84 -12.95
N LEU A 53 5.32 -8.37 -11.78
CA LEU A 53 6.23 -8.56 -10.65
C LEU A 53 6.58 -10.04 -10.42
N GLY A 54 6.44 -10.88 -11.44
CA GLY A 54 6.79 -12.30 -11.36
C GLY A 54 8.20 -12.53 -10.82
N GLY A 55 8.32 -13.39 -9.81
CA GLY A 55 9.60 -13.72 -9.16
C GLY A 55 10.14 -12.64 -8.22
N ARG A 56 9.39 -11.56 -7.97
CA ARG A 56 9.76 -10.52 -7.00
C ARG A 56 9.09 -10.77 -5.66
N VAL A 57 9.77 -10.36 -4.59
CA VAL A 57 9.26 -10.35 -3.23
C VAL A 57 9.00 -8.90 -2.80
N VAL A 58 7.76 -8.64 -2.39
CA VAL A 58 7.31 -7.32 -1.91
C VAL A 58 7.04 -7.40 -0.41
N LEU A 59 7.62 -6.48 0.35
CA LEU A 59 7.26 -6.22 1.73
C LEU A 59 6.26 -5.05 1.80
N ALA A 60 5.03 -5.34 2.18
CA ALA A 60 4.02 -4.34 2.50
C ALA A 60 4.09 -4.01 4.01
N ALA A 61 4.73 -2.90 4.36
CA ALA A 61 4.78 -2.48 5.76
C ALA A 61 3.41 -1.97 6.22
N GLY A 62 2.90 -2.54 7.31
CA GLY A 62 1.58 -2.16 7.84
C GLY A 62 0.42 -2.56 6.92
N GLY A 63 0.41 -3.79 6.41
CA GLY A 63 -0.55 -4.25 5.38
C GLY A 63 -2.04 -4.17 5.71
N ALA A 64 -2.42 -3.97 6.98
CA ALA A 64 -3.81 -3.74 7.37
C ALA A 64 -4.27 -2.26 7.26
N GLY A 65 -3.37 -1.34 6.87
CA GLY A 65 -3.72 0.04 6.53
C GLY A 65 -4.17 0.18 5.07
N ALA A 66 -4.79 1.31 4.71
CA ALA A 66 -5.39 1.49 3.38
C ALA A 66 -4.38 1.35 2.21
N VAL A 67 -3.19 1.95 2.33
CA VAL A 67 -2.16 1.81 1.28
C VAL A 67 -1.55 0.40 1.30
N GLY A 68 -1.22 -0.11 2.49
CA GLY A 68 -0.67 -1.47 2.65
C GLY A 68 -1.58 -2.55 2.08
N HIS A 69 -2.89 -2.43 2.31
CA HIS A 69 -3.93 -3.30 1.73
C HIS A 69 -3.89 -3.28 0.19
N ALA A 70 -3.89 -2.09 -0.41
CA ALA A 70 -3.79 -1.94 -1.86
C ALA A 70 -2.45 -2.43 -2.42
N VAL A 71 -1.34 -2.27 -1.68
CA VAL A 71 -0.03 -2.84 -2.06
C VAL A 71 -0.11 -4.35 -2.11
N ILE A 72 -0.69 -5.00 -1.09
CA ILE A 72 -0.84 -6.45 -1.05
C ILE A 72 -1.61 -6.92 -2.28
N GLN A 73 -2.80 -6.36 -2.51
CA GLN A 73 -3.68 -6.77 -3.60
C GLN A 73 -3.06 -6.54 -4.98
N LEU A 74 -2.49 -5.37 -5.24
CA LEU A 74 -1.83 -5.07 -6.52
C LEU A 74 -0.59 -5.94 -6.75
N ALA A 75 0.23 -6.16 -5.71
CA ALA A 75 1.42 -6.98 -5.83
C ALA A 75 1.05 -8.46 -6.08
N ARG A 76 0.00 -8.96 -5.42
CA ARG A 76 -0.55 -10.31 -5.67
C ARG A 76 -1.04 -10.46 -7.10
N TRP A 77 -1.86 -9.53 -7.58
CA TRP A 77 -2.35 -9.52 -8.95
C TRP A 77 -1.21 -9.42 -9.98
N ALA A 78 -0.20 -8.62 -9.69
CA ALA A 78 1.01 -8.53 -10.52
C ALA A 78 1.96 -9.74 -10.38
N GLY A 79 1.65 -10.75 -9.57
CA GLY A 79 2.42 -12.00 -9.49
C GLY A 79 3.63 -11.99 -8.55
N ALA A 80 3.72 -11.02 -7.63
CA ALA A 80 4.76 -11.00 -6.61
C ALA A 80 4.46 -11.95 -5.44
N THR A 81 5.51 -12.44 -4.78
CA THR A 81 5.40 -12.97 -3.42
C THR A 81 5.30 -11.82 -2.43
N VAL A 82 4.14 -11.70 -1.80
CA VAL A 82 3.86 -10.62 -0.82
C VAL A 82 4.06 -11.10 0.61
N ILE A 83 4.92 -10.38 1.34
CA ILE A 83 5.09 -10.45 2.79
C ILE A 83 4.50 -9.16 3.39
N SER A 84 3.75 -9.26 4.48
CA SER A 84 3.22 -8.10 5.20
C SER A 84 3.69 -8.09 6.65
N THR A 85 4.06 -6.92 7.16
CA THR A 85 4.25 -6.72 8.61
C THR A 85 3.01 -6.08 9.23
N VAL A 86 2.65 -6.51 10.45
CA VAL A 86 1.46 -6.06 11.18
C VAL A 86 1.75 -5.96 12.68
N SER A 87 0.81 -5.38 13.44
CA SER A 87 0.98 -5.08 14.87
C SER A 87 0.02 -5.80 15.82
N SER A 88 -0.85 -6.66 15.30
CA SER A 88 -1.80 -7.43 16.11
C SER A 88 -2.33 -8.65 15.34
N PRO A 89 -2.85 -9.68 16.04
CA PRO A 89 -3.51 -10.82 15.40
C PRO A 89 -4.69 -10.43 14.50
N GLU A 90 -5.48 -9.43 14.91
CA GLU A 90 -6.58 -8.89 14.10
C GLU A 90 -6.07 -8.36 12.76
N LYS A 91 -5.03 -7.52 12.79
CA LYS A 91 -4.40 -6.99 11.58
C LYS A 91 -3.73 -8.09 10.75
N ALA A 92 -3.26 -9.15 11.39
CA ALA A 92 -2.71 -10.30 10.68
C ALA A 92 -3.78 -11.02 9.84
N ARG A 93 -4.97 -11.21 10.42
CA ARG A 93 -6.13 -11.76 9.70
C ARG A 93 -6.51 -10.89 8.51
N LEU A 94 -6.53 -9.56 8.68
CA LEU A 94 -6.86 -8.63 7.60
C LEU A 94 -5.82 -8.65 6.46
N ALA A 95 -4.52 -8.61 6.78
CA ALA A 95 -3.47 -8.70 5.76
C ALA A 95 -3.51 -10.05 5.01
N THR A 96 -3.84 -11.14 5.71
CA THR A 96 -4.05 -12.46 5.09
C THR A 96 -5.26 -12.45 4.15
N ALA A 97 -6.39 -11.89 4.58
CA ALA A 97 -7.60 -11.76 3.77
C ALA A 97 -7.40 -10.85 2.54
N ALA A 98 -6.54 -9.83 2.65
CA ALA A 98 -6.11 -9.01 1.51
C ALA A 98 -5.24 -9.79 0.50
N GLY A 99 -4.71 -10.94 0.89
CA GLY A 99 -3.95 -11.84 0.03
C GLY A 99 -2.45 -11.89 0.31
N ALA A 100 -1.94 -11.39 1.44
CA ALA A 100 -0.52 -11.58 1.77
C ALA A 100 -0.19 -13.09 1.86
N HIS A 101 0.94 -13.51 1.29
CA HIS A 101 1.37 -14.92 1.40
C HIS A 101 1.90 -15.21 2.81
N HIS A 102 2.61 -14.25 3.37
CA HIS A 102 3.21 -14.33 4.70
C HIS A 102 2.88 -13.07 5.48
N VAL A 103 2.53 -13.25 6.74
CA VAL A 103 2.21 -12.13 7.64
C VAL A 103 3.02 -12.29 8.91
N ILE A 104 3.74 -11.23 9.26
CA ILE A 104 4.67 -11.20 10.39
C ILE A 104 4.21 -10.14 11.38
N ASN A 105 3.95 -10.55 12.61
CA ASN A 105 3.69 -9.60 13.69
C ASN A 105 5.03 -9.07 14.21
N TYR A 106 5.40 -7.85 13.84
CA TYR A 106 6.72 -7.29 14.17
C TYR A 106 6.92 -7.02 15.68
N ARG A 107 5.87 -7.19 16.49
CA ARG A 107 5.94 -7.08 17.96
C ARG A 107 6.35 -8.39 18.64
N GLU A 108 6.44 -9.47 17.88
CA GLU A 108 6.72 -10.81 18.37
C GLU A 108 8.02 -11.32 17.75
N GLY A 109 8.92 -11.86 18.59
CA GLY A 109 10.15 -12.50 18.11
C GLY A 109 11.11 -11.58 17.34
N ASP A 110 11.71 -12.12 16.29
CA ASP A 110 12.64 -11.44 15.40
C ASP A 110 12.07 -11.39 13.97
N PRO A 111 11.42 -10.28 13.57
CA PRO A 111 10.80 -10.18 12.26
C PRO A 111 11.82 -10.26 11.11
N ALA A 112 13.07 -9.82 11.31
CA ALA A 112 14.08 -9.89 10.26
C ALA A 112 14.46 -11.34 9.96
N ALA A 113 14.67 -12.13 11.01
CA ALA A 113 14.95 -13.56 10.88
C ALA A 113 13.79 -14.32 10.23
N GLU A 114 12.54 -13.99 10.58
CA GLU A 114 11.36 -14.60 9.95
C GLU A 114 11.23 -14.27 8.46
N ILE A 115 11.43 -13.01 8.08
CA ILE A 115 11.44 -12.60 6.67
C ILE A 115 12.56 -13.32 5.91
N ARG A 116 13.77 -13.39 6.48
CA ARG A 116 14.91 -14.05 5.83
C ARG A 116 14.75 -15.56 5.67
N LYS A 117 13.93 -16.22 6.51
CA LYS A 117 13.55 -17.64 6.27
C LYS A 117 12.70 -17.81 5.01
N ILE A 118 11.86 -16.83 4.70
CA ILE A 118 10.98 -16.83 3.52
C ILE A 118 11.75 -16.43 2.27
N THR A 119 12.56 -15.37 2.38
CA THR A 119 13.39 -14.84 1.29
C THR A 119 14.84 -14.64 1.76
N PRO A 120 15.68 -15.68 1.66
CA PRO A 120 17.08 -15.60 2.09
C PRO A 120 17.84 -14.46 1.39
N ASP A 121 17.56 -14.25 0.10
CA ASP A 121 18.19 -13.19 -0.72
C ASP A 121 17.65 -11.78 -0.43
N GLY A 122 16.51 -11.69 0.28
CA GLY A 122 15.89 -10.44 0.69
C GLY A 122 14.70 -10.03 -0.17
N VAL A 123 14.08 -8.90 0.18
CA VAL A 123 12.92 -8.35 -0.53
C VAL A 123 13.35 -7.35 -1.59
N ASP A 124 12.69 -7.37 -2.75
CA ASP A 124 12.98 -6.46 -3.87
C ASP A 124 12.44 -5.05 -3.64
N ILE A 125 11.24 -4.97 -3.05
CA ILE A 125 10.50 -3.72 -2.85
C ILE A 125 9.93 -3.70 -1.44
N VAL A 126 10.18 -2.63 -0.70
CA VAL A 126 9.49 -2.30 0.55
C VAL A 126 8.56 -1.12 0.27
N ALA A 127 7.25 -1.31 0.48
CA ALA A 127 6.29 -0.22 0.50
C ALA A 127 6.10 0.24 1.96
N GLU A 128 6.65 1.41 2.28
CA GLU A 128 6.96 1.80 3.66
C GLU A 128 6.10 2.98 4.17
N VAL A 129 5.51 2.80 5.35
CA VAL A 129 4.57 3.76 5.99
C VAL A 129 5.16 4.47 7.22
N ALA A 130 6.18 3.88 7.84
CA ALA A 130 6.80 4.28 9.09
C ALA A 130 8.32 4.18 9.01
N LEU A 131 8.93 4.77 7.98
CA LEU A 131 10.37 4.61 7.67
C LEU A 131 11.28 4.84 8.89
N GLY A 132 11.03 5.87 9.70
CA GLY A 132 11.83 6.15 10.90
C GLY A 132 11.74 5.08 11.99
N ALA A 133 10.65 4.31 12.04
CA ALA A 133 10.52 3.17 12.95
C ALA A 133 11.04 1.86 12.34
N ASN A 134 10.93 1.70 11.02
CA ASN A 134 11.16 0.43 10.33
C ASN A 134 12.51 0.32 9.61
N LEU A 135 13.25 1.42 9.40
CA LEU A 135 14.46 1.43 8.56
C LEU A 135 15.46 0.31 8.90
N ALA A 136 15.67 0.03 10.19
CA ALA A 136 16.59 -1.03 10.61
C ALA A 136 16.12 -2.41 10.14
N LEU A 137 14.82 -2.70 10.25
CA LEU A 137 14.22 -3.92 9.73
C LEU A 137 14.28 -3.95 8.20
N ASP A 138 13.88 -2.84 7.56
CA ASP A 138 13.85 -2.73 6.09
C ASP A 138 15.22 -3.04 5.50
N LEU A 139 16.29 -2.41 6.01
CA LEU A 139 17.66 -2.65 5.57
C LEU A 139 18.17 -4.06 5.91
N ALA A 140 17.71 -4.66 7.01
CA ALA A 140 18.08 -6.02 7.38
C ALA A 140 17.48 -7.07 6.43
N VAL A 141 16.36 -6.77 5.79
CA VAL A 141 15.63 -7.71 4.91
C VAL A 141 15.69 -7.33 3.43
N LEU A 142 16.18 -6.15 3.09
CA LEU A 142 16.35 -5.71 1.71
C LEU A 142 17.39 -6.56 0.99
N ARG A 143 17.14 -6.85 -0.29
CA ARG A 143 18.17 -7.40 -1.19
C ARG A 143 19.12 -6.31 -1.68
N THR A 144 20.27 -6.70 -2.22
CA THR A 144 21.11 -5.78 -3.02
C THR A 144 20.32 -5.25 -4.22
N ARG A 145 20.39 -3.94 -4.47
CA ARG A 145 19.61 -3.14 -5.43
C ARG A 145 18.11 -3.05 -5.11
N GLY A 146 17.71 -3.43 -3.90
CA GLY A 146 16.32 -3.30 -3.45
C GLY A 146 15.90 -1.83 -3.29
N THR A 147 14.59 -1.60 -3.32
CA THR A 147 14.00 -0.26 -3.20
C THR A 147 13.09 -0.15 -1.99
N ILE A 148 13.31 0.89 -1.19
CA ILE A 148 12.40 1.31 -0.12
C ILE A 148 11.59 2.49 -0.66
N ALA A 149 10.33 2.23 -0.99
CA ALA A 149 9.36 3.20 -1.47
C ALA A 149 8.50 3.68 -0.29
N THR A 150 8.86 4.82 0.29
CA THR A 150 8.19 5.38 1.46
C THR A 150 7.19 6.46 1.09
N TYR A 151 6.00 6.43 1.71
CA TYR A 151 4.92 7.38 1.47
C TYR A 151 4.44 8.07 2.75
N ALA A 152 4.97 7.67 3.90
CA ALA A 152 4.70 8.28 5.20
C ALA A 152 5.86 8.00 6.17
N ASN A 153 5.84 8.71 7.29
CA ASN A 153 6.73 8.46 8.41
C ASN A 153 5.91 8.38 9.70
N ASP A 154 5.00 7.41 9.76
CA ASP A 154 4.16 7.20 10.94
C ASP A 154 5.04 7.02 12.19
N GLY A 155 4.77 7.85 13.22
CA GLY A 155 5.60 7.95 14.42
C GLY A 155 6.65 9.06 14.38
N GLY A 156 6.87 9.70 13.22
CA GLY A 156 7.53 11.00 13.08
C GLY A 156 9.01 11.04 13.45
N LYS A 157 9.66 9.90 13.68
CA LYS A 157 11.07 9.86 14.05
C LYS A 157 11.95 10.28 12.86
N PRO A 158 12.93 11.17 13.06
CA PRO A 158 13.94 11.43 12.04
C PRO A 158 14.63 10.13 11.59
N VAL A 159 15.05 10.10 10.34
CA VAL A 159 15.73 8.96 9.74
C VAL A 159 17.23 9.23 9.70
N GLU A 160 18.02 8.39 10.37
CA GLU A 160 19.48 8.41 10.28
C GLU A 160 19.95 7.33 9.30
N LEU A 161 20.71 7.74 8.28
CA LEU A 161 21.17 6.85 7.23
C LEU A 161 22.62 6.42 7.45
N ASN A 162 22.84 5.12 7.62
CA ASN A 162 24.18 4.53 7.58
C ASN A 162 24.67 4.45 6.12
N VAL A 163 25.53 5.38 5.72
CA VAL A 163 26.01 5.48 4.32
C VAL A 163 26.75 4.22 3.86
N PRO A 164 27.75 3.66 4.58
CA PRO A 164 28.40 2.41 4.19
C PRO A 164 27.43 1.24 3.96
N GLN A 165 26.45 1.04 4.85
CA GLN A 165 25.47 -0.04 4.71
C GLN A 165 24.63 0.12 3.43
N ASN A 166 24.18 1.35 3.15
CA ASN A 166 23.40 1.64 1.95
C ASN A 166 24.23 1.53 0.66
N MET A 167 25.53 1.83 0.71
CA MET A 167 26.44 1.60 -0.42
C MET A 167 26.62 0.12 -0.73
N VAL A 168 26.79 -0.73 0.29
CA VAL A 168 26.92 -2.19 0.12
C VAL A 168 25.66 -2.78 -0.52
N LEU A 169 24.48 -2.32 -0.09
CA LEU A 169 23.21 -2.78 -0.63
C LEU A 169 22.86 -2.12 -1.97
N ASN A 170 23.53 -1.04 -2.39
CA ASN A 170 23.02 -0.14 -3.44
C ASN A 170 21.54 0.21 -3.20
N THR A 171 21.21 0.61 -1.97
CA THR A 171 19.83 0.88 -1.57
C THR A 171 19.25 2.06 -2.37
N ARG A 172 18.05 1.87 -2.92
CA ARG A 172 17.25 2.98 -3.46
C ARG A 172 16.20 3.41 -2.44
N PHE A 173 16.20 4.68 -2.08
CA PHE A 173 15.06 5.32 -1.41
C PHE A 173 14.23 6.09 -2.41
N GLN A 174 12.93 5.85 -2.41
CA GLN A 174 11.98 6.66 -3.16
C GLN A 174 10.93 7.23 -2.19
N PHE A 175 10.93 8.55 -2.05
CA PHE A 175 9.91 9.29 -1.32
C PHE A 175 8.73 9.56 -2.25
N LEU A 176 7.51 9.26 -1.78
CA LEU A 176 6.30 9.29 -2.56
C LEU A 176 5.31 10.30 -2.00
N VAL A 177 4.96 11.28 -2.83
CA VAL A 177 3.79 12.14 -2.64
C VAL A 177 3.04 12.16 -3.96
N LEU A 178 1.82 11.63 -3.97
CA LEU A 178 1.05 11.48 -5.20
C LEU A 178 0.75 12.82 -5.88
N TYR A 179 0.51 13.87 -5.10
CA TYR A 179 0.12 15.19 -5.60
C TYR A 179 1.21 15.86 -6.46
N THR A 180 2.48 15.58 -6.17
CA THR A 180 3.64 16.10 -6.91
C THR A 180 4.24 15.07 -7.85
N ALA A 181 3.62 13.90 -7.98
CA ALA A 181 4.02 12.92 -8.98
C ALA A 181 3.76 13.47 -10.40
N GLY A 182 4.72 13.23 -11.30
CA GLY A 182 4.63 13.67 -12.69
C GLY A 182 3.40 13.08 -13.41
N PRO A 183 2.89 13.76 -14.44
CA PRO A 183 1.66 13.37 -15.14
C PRO A 183 1.72 11.96 -15.72
N GLU A 184 2.88 11.53 -16.21
CA GLU A 184 3.10 10.17 -16.73
C GLU A 184 2.87 9.10 -15.65
N ALA A 185 3.43 9.30 -14.46
CA ALA A 185 3.28 8.37 -13.35
C ALA A 185 1.83 8.30 -12.85
N ARG A 186 1.15 9.46 -12.77
CA ARG A 186 -0.27 9.50 -12.38
C ARG A 186 -1.16 8.82 -13.41
N THR A 187 -0.91 9.06 -14.70
CA THR A 187 -1.66 8.43 -15.80
C THR A 187 -1.47 6.92 -15.81
N ALA A 188 -0.22 6.44 -15.66
CA ALA A 188 0.08 5.02 -15.54
C ALA A 188 -0.65 4.39 -14.35
N ALA A 189 -0.61 5.04 -13.18
CA ALA A 189 -1.28 4.55 -11.97
C ALA A 189 -2.80 4.43 -12.18
N VAL A 190 -3.44 5.46 -12.75
CA VAL A 190 -4.88 5.41 -13.05
C VAL A 190 -5.23 4.28 -14.01
N GLN A 191 -4.47 4.12 -15.09
CA GLN A 191 -4.72 3.08 -16.10
C GLN A 191 -4.56 1.67 -15.53
N ASP A 192 -3.49 1.44 -14.77
CA ASP A 192 -3.15 0.12 -14.25
C ASP A 192 -4.05 -0.26 -13.06
N VAL A 193 -4.40 0.70 -12.19
CA VAL A 193 -5.40 0.48 -11.13
C VAL A 193 -6.77 0.17 -11.74
N ALA A 194 -7.19 0.90 -12.78
CA ALA A 194 -8.43 0.59 -13.47
C ALA A 194 -8.42 -0.80 -14.11
N ALA A 195 -7.26 -1.27 -14.60
CA ALA A 195 -7.11 -2.65 -15.09
C ALA A 195 -7.25 -3.67 -13.97
N ALA A 196 -6.57 -3.46 -12.83
CA ALA A 196 -6.70 -4.32 -11.66
C ALA A 196 -8.15 -4.40 -11.15
N VAL A 197 -8.87 -3.27 -11.14
CA VAL A 197 -10.29 -3.22 -10.77
C VAL A 197 -11.14 -4.06 -11.73
N ARG A 198 -10.93 -3.94 -13.05
CA ARG A 198 -11.65 -4.78 -14.03
C ARG A 198 -11.37 -6.26 -13.88
N ASP A 199 -10.16 -6.62 -13.43
CA ASP A 199 -9.77 -8.00 -13.16
C ASP A 199 -10.25 -8.49 -11.78
N GLY A 200 -10.99 -7.67 -11.01
CA GLY A 200 -11.48 -8.02 -9.67
C GLY A 200 -10.38 -8.09 -8.61
N ALA A 201 -9.22 -7.46 -8.84
CA ALA A 201 -8.05 -7.57 -7.98
C ALA A 201 -8.00 -6.58 -6.81
N LEU A 202 -8.92 -5.61 -6.76
CA LEU A 202 -8.98 -4.59 -5.70
C LEU A 202 -10.31 -4.60 -4.90
N PRO A 203 -10.81 -5.76 -4.43
CA PRO A 203 -12.04 -5.79 -3.67
C PRO A 203 -11.83 -5.19 -2.27
N VAL A 204 -12.90 -4.66 -1.69
CA VAL A 204 -12.94 -4.09 -0.34
C VAL A 204 -14.01 -4.78 0.49
N GLY A 205 -13.94 -4.63 1.82
CA GLY A 205 -14.77 -5.39 2.75
C GLY A 205 -13.91 -6.16 3.74
N GLU A 206 -14.50 -6.57 4.85
CA GLU A 206 -13.79 -7.30 5.91
C GLU A 206 -13.25 -8.64 5.41
N GLU A 207 -14.00 -9.33 4.56
CA GLU A 207 -13.64 -10.56 3.87
C GLU A 207 -12.45 -10.38 2.91
N HIS A 208 -12.18 -9.13 2.51
CA HIS A 208 -11.08 -8.74 1.63
C HIS A 208 -9.98 -7.97 2.37
N GLY A 209 -10.00 -7.98 3.71
CA GLY A 209 -8.96 -7.37 4.53
C GLY A 209 -9.07 -5.85 4.72
N LEU A 210 -10.17 -5.23 4.30
CA LEU A 210 -10.44 -3.80 4.46
C LEU A 210 -11.84 -3.55 5.04
N PRO A 211 -12.03 -3.67 6.38
CA PRO A 211 -13.29 -3.37 7.03
C PRO A 211 -13.75 -1.93 6.71
N LEU A 212 -15.06 -1.75 6.49
CA LEU A 212 -15.64 -0.46 6.14
C LEU A 212 -16.40 0.10 7.33
N THR A 213 -16.00 1.27 7.81
CA THR A 213 -16.74 2.06 8.80
C THR A 213 -17.44 3.21 8.09
N ARG A 214 -18.75 3.36 8.28
CA ARG A 214 -19.54 4.37 7.56
C ARG A 214 -20.04 5.46 8.49
N PHE A 215 -20.06 6.69 7.98
CA PHE A 215 -20.69 7.83 8.62
C PHE A 215 -21.56 8.57 7.59
N PRO A 216 -22.73 9.09 7.96
CA PRO A 216 -23.48 9.98 7.08
C PRO A 216 -22.73 11.29 6.85
N LEU A 217 -23.05 11.98 5.75
CA LEU A 217 -22.41 13.23 5.33
C LEU A 217 -22.38 14.31 6.44
N ASP A 218 -23.46 14.44 7.21
CA ASP A 218 -23.60 15.38 8.32
C ASP A 218 -22.73 15.02 9.55
N ARG A 219 -22.20 13.80 9.61
CA ARG A 219 -21.27 13.30 10.65
C ARG A 219 -19.83 13.20 10.16
N THR A 220 -19.45 13.95 9.13
CA THR A 220 -18.07 14.01 8.61
C THR A 220 -17.03 14.29 9.71
N THR A 221 -17.36 15.09 10.74
CA THR A 221 -16.45 15.33 11.88
C THR A 221 -16.10 14.04 12.62
N ASP A 222 -17.05 13.12 12.81
CA ASP A 222 -16.75 11.86 13.49
C ASP A 222 -16.02 10.88 12.59
N ALA A 223 -16.27 10.92 11.28
CA ALA A 223 -15.45 10.19 10.32
C ALA A 223 -13.96 10.59 10.44
N HIS A 224 -13.67 11.90 10.52
CA HIS A 224 -12.30 12.38 10.77
C HIS A 224 -11.75 11.93 12.12
N ARG A 225 -12.53 12.05 13.21
CA ARG A 225 -12.10 11.59 14.54
C ARG A 225 -11.79 10.09 14.57
N ALA A 226 -12.55 9.27 13.84
CA ALA A 226 -12.30 7.84 13.73
C ALA A 226 -10.94 7.57 13.04
N VAL A 227 -10.63 8.28 11.97
CA VAL A 227 -9.32 8.20 11.29
C VAL A 227 -8.19 8.66 12.22
N GLU A 228 -8.35 9.79 12.92
CA GLU A 228 -7.37 10.31 13.89
C GLU A 228 -7.13 9.33 15.04
N SER A 229 -8.17 8.62 15.46
CA SER A 229 -8.12 7.55 16.47
C SER A 229 -7.63 6.21 15.91
N ARG A 230 -7.11 6.20 14.68
CA ARG A 230 -6.52 5.04 13.99
C ARG A 230 -7.50 3.87 13.80
N ALA A 231 -8.74 4.17 13.38
CA ALA A 231 -9.69 3.17 12.93
C ALA A 231 -9.03 2.19 11.93
N VAL A 232 -9.33 0.91 12.08
CA VAL A 232 -8.81 -0.15 11.20
C VAL A 232 -9.68 -0.23 9.95
N GLY A 233 -9.05 -0.37 8.78
CA GLY A 233 -9.74 -0.44 7.50
C GLY A 233 -9.96 0.94 6.88
N LYS A 234 -11.14 1.14 6.30
CA LYS A 234 -11.50 2.36 5.56
C LYS A 234 -12.71 3.02 6.20
N VAL A 235 -12.61 4.33 6.41
CA VAL A 235 -13.75 5.17 6.76
C VAL A 235 -14.37 5.72 5.48
N LEU A 236 -15.66 5.49 5.29
CA LEU A 236 -16.46 5.99 4.18
C LEU A 236 -17.50 6.98 4.70
N VAL A 237 -17.80 7.98 3.87
CA VAL A 237 -18.85 8.96 4.13
C VAL A 237 -19.96 8.76 3.11
N ASP A 238 -21.15 8.47 3.60
CA ASP A 238 -22.33 8.28 2.76
C ASP A 238 -22.86 9.63 2.33
N VAL A 239 -22.74 9.89 1.03
CA VAL A 239 -23.31 11.05 0.35
C VAL A 239 -24.69 10.59 -0.13
N THR A 240 -25.76 11.24 0.33
CA THR A 240 -27.14 10.86 0.01
C THR A 240 -27.32 10.70 -1.50
N SER A 241 -27.92 9.58 -1.91
CA SER A 241 -28.32 9.29 -3.30
C SER A 241 -29.56 10.07 -3.73
#